data_AF-A0A2B7XZN9-F1
#
_entry.id   AF-A0A2B7XZN9-F1
#
_cell.length_a   1.000
_cell.length_b   1.000
_cell.length_c   1.000
_cell.angle_alpha   90.00
_cell.angle_beta   90.00
_cell.angle_gamma   90.00
#
_symmetry.space_group_name_H-M   'P 1'
#
loop_
_entity.id
_entity.type
_entity.pdbx_description
1 polymer ?
#
loop_
_entity_poly.entity_id
_entity_poly.type
_entity_poly.pdbx_seq_one_letter_code
_entity_poly.pdbx_strand_id
1 'polypeptide(L)'
;MEFTDINISEVVFKEQLADRKFSMIFLVVLRGKTCVMVHHGQGTQDPLIDPVDLETNIYKCESNAYRRFKETGICEKGITPEFYGTPNSVYPI
;
A
#
# COMPACT_ATOMS: atom_id res chain seq x y z
N MET A 1 -13.78 -8.50 0.14
CA MET A 1 -12.87 -9.38 0.91
C MET A 1 -11.72 -8.53 1.43
N GLU A 2 -11.26 -8.75 2.65
CA GLU A 2 -10.12 -8.02 3.25
C GLU A 2 -9.17 -9.01 3.90
N PHE A 3 -7.87 -8.80 3.75
CA PHE A 3 -6.84 -9.56 4.45
C PHE A 3 -6.41 -8.77 5.68
N THR A 4 -6.54 -9.39 6.85
CA THR A 4 -5.97 -8.89 8.10
C THR A 4 -4.67 -9.62 8.41
N ASP A 5 -3.82 -8.96 9.21
CA ASP A 5 -2.57 -9.51 9.74
C ASP A 5 -1.67 -10.07 8.64
N ILE A 6 -1.55 -9.31 7.55
CA ILE A 6 -0.79 -9.74 6.39
C ILE A 6 0.69 -9.79 6.78
N ASN A 7 1.27 -10.99 6.71
CA ASN A 7 2.71 -11.18 6.89
C ASN A 7 3.39 -11.14 5.54
N ILE A 8 4.45 -10.35 5.38
CA ILE A 8 5.16 -10.24 4.10
C ILE A 8 5.69 -11.59 3.59
N SER A 9 6.00 -12.53 4.48
CA SER A 9 6.46 -13.89 4.10
C SER A 9 5.40 -14.72 3.39
N GLU A 10 4.12 -14.37 3.53
CA GLU A 10 3.01 -15.05 2.89
C GLU A 10 2.74 -14.51 1.46
N VAL A 11 3.38 -13.39 1.09
CA VAL A 11 3.23 -12.74 -0.20
C VAL A 11 4.18 -13.38 -1.21
N VAL A 12 3.62 -13.98 -2.26
CA VAL A 12 4.41 -14.57 -3.35
C VAL A 12 4.49 -13.58 -4.51
N PHE A 13 5.66 -13.01 -4.72
CA PHE A 13 5.94 -12.12 -5.86
C PHE A 13 5.97 -12.92 -7.17
N LYS A 14 5.25 -12.42 -8.18
CA LYS A 14 5.19 -13.04 -9.51
C LYS A 14 5.93 -12.21 -10.55
N GLU A 15 5.67 -10.91 -10.57
CA GLU A 15 6.21 -10.00 -11.58
C GLU A 15 6.31 -8.59 -11.00
N GLN A 16 7.32 -7.84 -11.43
CA GLN A 16 7.35 -6.39 -11.25
C GLN A 16 6.67 -5.73 -12.45
N LEU A 17 5.53 -5.09 -12.20
CA LEU A 17 4.72 -4.44 -13.24
C LEU A 17 5.25 -3.06 -13.60
N ALA A 18 5.79 -2.34 -12.63
CA ALA A 18 6.35 -1.01 -12.87
C ALA A 18 7.38 -0.61 -11.80
N ASP A 19 8.33 0.20 -12.23
CA ASP A 19 9.18 1.03 -11.37
C ASP A 19 8.85 2.50 -11.62
N ARG A 20 8.54 3.23 -10.56
CA ARG A 20 8.16 4.64 -10.58
C ARG A 20 8.97 5.38 -9.53
N LYS A 21 9.10 6.70 -9.71
CA LYS A 21 9.89 7.59 -8.85
C LYS A 21 9.67 7.38 -7.33
N PHE A 22 8.44 7.05 -6.92
CA PHE A 22 8.05 6.90 -5.52
C PHE A 22 7.42 5.55 -5.18
N SER A 23 7.40 4.61 -6.12
CA SER A 23 6.77 3.30 -5.89
C SER A 23 7.27 2.23 -6.85
N MET A 24 7.34 1.01 -6.35
CA MET A 24 7.43 -0.20 -7.14
C MET A 24 6.10 -0.92 -7.09
N ILE A 25 5.64 -1.40 -8.24
CA ILE A 25 4.36 -2.08 -8.39
C ILE A 25 4.64 -3.53 -8.74
N PHE A 26 4.09 -4.46 -7.95
CA PHE A 26 4.27 -5.89 -8.11
C PHE A 26 2.93 -6.60 -8.34
N LEU A 27 2.93 -7.59 -9.21
CA LEU A 27 1.92 -8.62 -9.24
C LEU A 27 2.28 -9.68 -8.19
N VAL A 28 1.37 -9.95 -7.27
CA VAL A 28 1.61 -10.88 -6.16
C VAL A 28 0.45 -11.87 -6.02
N VAL A 29 0.72 -12.98 -5.36
CA VAL A 29 -0.32 -13.90 -4.87
C VAL A 29 -0.28 -13.90 -3.35
N LEU A 30 -1.42 -13.58 -2.75
CA LEU A 30 -1.64 -13.53 -1.30
C LEU A 30 -2.79 -14.47 -0.93
N ARG A 31 -2.53 -15.50 -0.12
CA ARG A 31 -3.53 -16.50 0.31
C ARG A 31 -4.38 -17.05 -0.86
N GLY A 32 -3.73 -17.33 -1.99
CA GLY A 32 -4.37 -17.87 -3.21
C GLY A 32 -5.05 -16.83 -4.11
N LYS A 33 -5.05 -15.54 -3.72
CA LYS A 33 -5.61 -14.45 -4.51
C LYS A 33 -4.50 -13.67 -5.23
N THR A 34 -4.64 -13.51 -6.54
CA THR A 34 -3.78 -12.60 -7.32
C THR A 34 -4.17 -11.15 -7.04
N CYS A 35 -3.21 -10.34 -6.61
CA CYS A 35 -3.37 -8.94 -6.23
C CYS A 35 -2.24 -8.09 -6.83
N VAL A 36 -2.44 -6.77 -6.85
CA VAL A 36 -1.37 -5.80 -7.09
C VAL A 36 -0.89 -5.28 -5.74
N MET A 37 0.41 -5.29 -5.51
CA MET A 37 1.05 -4.73 -4.33
C MET A 37 1.85 -3.49 -4.73
N VAL A 38 1.61 -2.39 -4.03
CA VAL A 38 2.38 -1.14 -4.18
C VAL A 38 3.34 -1.04 -2.99
N HIS A 39 4.63 -0.94 -3.29
CA HIS A 39 5.68 -0.71 -2.31
C HIS A 39 6.24 0.69 -2.51
N HIS A 40 6.14 1.54 -1.49
CA HIS A 40 6.82 2.82 -1.49
C HIS A 40 8.21 2.66 -0.89
N GLY A 41 9.22 3.20 -1.57
CA GLY A 41 10.54 3.33 -0.97
C GLY A 41 10.47 4.23 0.27
N GLN A 42 11.51 4.18 1.10
CA GLN A 42 11.65 5.17 2.18
C GLN A 42 11.70 6.56 1.55
N GLY A 43 10.61 7.30 1.66
CA GLY A 43 10.63 8.73 1.40
C GLY A 43 11.69 9.33 2.31
N THR A 44 12.56 10.18 1.76
CA THR A 44 13.41 11.02 2.58
C THR A 44 12.51 12.01 3.28
N GLN A 45 12.06 11.68 4.51
CA GLN A 45 11.54 12.69 5.40
C GLN A 45 12.70 13.60 5.75
N ASP A 46 12.67 14.84 5.25
CA ASP A 46 13.64 15.86 5.62
C ASP A 46 13.01 16.73 6.71
N PRO A 47 13.43 16.59 7.98
CA PRO A 47 12.84 17.35 9.09
C PRO A 47 13.00 18.86 8.96
N LEU A 48 13.88 19.35 8.08
CA LEU A 48 14.12 20.77 7.84
C LEU A 48 13.16 21.37 6.81
N ILE A 49 12.54 20.52 5.98
CA ILE A 49 11.69 20.93 4.84
C ILE A 49 10.26 20.41 4.99
N ASP A 50 10.11 19.23 5.58
CA ASP A 50 8.81 18.60 5.76
C ASP A 50 8.06 19.20 6.94
N PRO A 51 6.79 19.60 6.75
CA PRO A 51 5.97 20.11 7.82
C PRO A 51 5.77 19.05 8.90
N VAL A 52 6.15 19.40 10.13
CA VAL A 52 6.10 18.50 11.30
C VAL A 52 4.69 17.96 11.58
N ASP A 53 3.66 18.72 11.23
CA ASP A 53 2.25 18.39 11.49
C ASP A 53 1.52 17.74 10.30
N LEU A 54 2.22 17.38 9.21
CA LEU A 54 1.63 16.76 8.04
C LEU A 54 2.18 15.34 7.82
N GLU A 55 1.30 14.38 7.59
CA GLU A 55 1.71 13.04 7.20
C GLU A 55 2.28 13.07 5.76
N THR A 56 3.60 13.02 5.64
CA THR A 56 4.32 12.99 4.36
C THR A 56 4.63 11.59 3.88
N ASN A 57 4.40 10.56 4.71
CA ASN A 57 4.64 9.18 4.32
C ASN A 57 3.59 8.73 3.29
N ILE A 58 4.03 8.63 2.04
CA ILE A 58 3.18 8.26 0.89
C ILE A 58 2.43 6.95 1.15
N TYR A 59 3.09 5.96 1.76
CA TYR A 59 2.44 4.68 2.10
C TYR A 59 1.26 4.87 3.06
N LYS A 60 1.41 5.69 4.10
CA LYS A 60 0.31 5.97 5.05
C LYS A 60 -0.81 6.77 4.39
N CYS A 61 -0.47 7.77 3.59
CA CYS A 61 -1.45 8.57 2.86
C CYS A 61 -2.27 7.71 1.90
N GLU A 62 -1.62 6.91 1.06
CA GLU A 62 -2.27 6.05 0.08
C GLU A 62 -3.13 4.97 0.75
N SER A 63 -2.59 4.26 1.75
CA SER A 63 -3.35 3.23 2.48
C SER A 63 -4.57 3.79 3.24
N ASN A 64 -4.45 4.98 3.82
CA ASN A 64 -5.59 5.65 4.46
C ASN A 64 -6.64 6.10 3.44
N ALA A 65 -6.21 6.59 2.27
CA ALA A 65 -7.13 6.97 1.19
C ALA A 65 -7.93 5.75 0.71
N TYR A 66 -7.26 4.63 0.41
CA TYR A 66 -7.94 3.41 -0.01
C TYR A 66 -8.84 2.79 1.07
N ARG A 67 -8.47 2.88 2.35
CA ARG A 67 -9.36 2.48 3.46
C ARG A 67 -10.64 3.31 3.45
N ARG A 68 -10.54 4.63 3.33
CA ARG A 68 -11.70 5.54 3.24
C ARG A 68 -12.52 5.27 1.98
N PHE A 69 -11.88 5.00 0.84
CA PHE A 69 -12.60 4.66 -0.40
C PHE A 69 -13.41 3.39 -0.25
N LYS A 70 -12.88 2.39 0.44
CA LYS A 70 -13.62 1.17 0.76
C LYS A 70 -14.76 1.44 1.73
N GLU A 71 -14.51 2.14 2.84
CA GLU A 71 -15.53 2.49 3.84
C GLU A 71 -16.68 3.31 3.26
N THR A 72 -16.40 4.16 2.27
CA THR A 72 -17.41 4.99 1.59
C THR A 72 -18.03 4.34 0.35
N GLY A 73 -17.64 3.11 0.04
CA GLY A 73 -18.13 2.34 -1.11
C GLY A 73 -17.71 2.88 -2.48
N ILE A 74 -16.64 3.66 -2.55
CA ILE A 74 -16.03 4.13 -3.81
C ILE A 74 -15.39 2.95 -4.57
N CYS A 75 -14.78 1.99 -3.86
CA CYS A 75 -14.20 0.79 -4.47
C CYS A 75 -15.26 -0.06 -5.17
N GLU A 76 -16.41 -0.28 -4.52
CA GLU A 76 -17.50 -1.12 -5.07
C GLU A 76 -18.15 -0.52 -6.31
N LYS A 77 -18.05 0.80 -6.49
CA LYS A 77 -18.50 1.51 -7.70
C LYS A 77 -17.56 1.34 -8.88
N GLY A 78 -16.41 0.67 -8.71
CA GLY A 78 -15.41 0.46 -9.75
C GLY A 78 -14.64 1.72 -10.16
N ILE A 79 -14.76 2.81 -9.39
CA ILE A 79 -14.04 4.07 -9.65
C ILE A 79 -12.56 3.91 -9.29
N THR A 80 -12.30 3.20 -8.19
CA THR A 80 -10.96 2.86 -7.73
C THR A 80 -10.82 1.34 -7.64
N PRO A 81 -9.59 0.81 -7.70
CA PRO A 81 -9.34 -0.61 -7.43
C PRO A 81 -9.86 -1.04 -6.05
N GLU A 82 -10.24 -2.31 -5.95
CA GLU A 82 -10.58 -2.94 -4.67
C GLU A 82 -9.37 -2.96 -3.73
N PHE A 83 -9.59 -2.53 -2.49
CA PHE A 83 -8.55 -2.49 -1.47
C PHE A 83 -8.61 -3.72 -0.57
N TYR A 84 -7.53 -4.51 -0.60
CA TYR A 84 -7.45 -5.79 0.12
C TYR A 84 -6.74 -5.70 1.47
N GLY A 85 -6.08 -4.60 1.79
CA GLY A 85 -5.36 -4.39 3.05
C GLY A 85 -3.90 -4.02 2.85
N THR A 86 -3.18 -3.93 3.97
CA THR A 86 -1.75 -3.60 4.02
C THR A 86 -0.99 -4.64 4.83
N PRO A 87 0.21 -5.07 4.40
CA PRO A 87 1.13 -5.80 5.26
C PRO A 87 1.34 -5.10 6.60
N ASN A 88 1.47 -5.88 7.67
CA ASN A 88 1.95 -5.33 8.93
C ASN A 88 3.32 -4.69 8.65
N SER A 89 3.40 -3.37 8.89
CA SER A 89 4.57 -2.55 8.59
C SER A 89 5.81 -3.18 9.23
N VAL A 90 6.64 -3.83 8.43
CA VAL A 90 7.94 -4.36 8.87
C VAL A 90 8.94 -3.20 8.89
N TYR A 91 8.73 -2.25 9.79
CA TYR A 91 9.82 -1.38 10.21
C TYR A 91 10.21 -1.85 11.62
N PRO A 92 11.42 -2.41 11.82
CA PRO A 92 11.96 -2.47 13.16
C PRO A 92 12.10 -1.01 13.63
N ILE A 93 11.60 -0.78 14.84
CA ILE A 93 11.77 0.45 15.63
C ILE A 93 13.26 0.78 15.78
#